data_AF-A0A7C2ZMK8-F1
#
_entry.id   AF-A0A7C2ZMK8-F1
#
_cell.length_a   1.000
_cell.length_b   1.000
_cell.length_c   1.000
_cell.angle_alpha   90.00
_cell.angle_beta   90.00
_cell.angle_gamma   90.00
#
_symmetry.space_group_name_H-M   'P 1'
#
loop_
_entity.id
_entity.type
_entity.pdbx_description
1 polymer ?
#
loop_
_entity_poly.entity_id
_entity_poly.type
_entity_poly.pdbx_seq_one_letter_code
_entity_poly.pdbx_strand_id
1 'polypeptide(L)'
;MSDWVELMTGLLSEVSVAQSWLNANGIPTFVRDADPYTGNKTLLVPASKLAQARHLLRLLATAPHDGGEEQTGSDEGIGGE
;
A
#
# COMPACT_ATOMS: atom_id res chain seq x y z
N MET A 1 6.20 17.28 -21.84
CA MET A 1 6.70 15.96 -21.38
C MET A 1 6.05 15.69 -20.04
N SER A 2 5.64 14.45 -19.76
CA SER A 2 5.11 14.11 -18.43
C SER A 2 6.28 13.83 -17.50
N ASP A 3 6.62 14.79 -16.65
CA ASP A 3 7.65 14.60 -15.62
C ASP A 3 7.16 13.59 -14.57
N TRP A 4 7.94 12.54 -14.36
CA TRP A 4 7.71 11.54 -13.33
C TRP A 4 8.51 11.92 -12.08
N VAL A 5 7.84 11.92 -10.93
CA VAL A 5 8.44 12.32 -9.66
C VAL A 5 8.31 11.21 -8.65
N GLU A 6 9.29 11.11 -7.76
CA GLU A 6 9.32 10.11 -6.70
C GLU A 6 8.25 10.41 -5.65
N LEU A 7 7.42 9.41 -5.38
CA LEU A 7 6.38 9.47 -4.37
C LEU A 7 6.83 8.83 -3.07
N MET A 8 7.41 7.63 -3.16
CA MET A 8 7.92 6.87 -2.01
C MET A 8 8.99 5.85 -2.45
N THR A 9 9.83 5.46 -1.50
CA THR A 9 10.79 4.35 -1.63
C THR A 9 10.62 3.43 -0.45
N GLY A 10 10.59 2.12 -0.69
CA GLY A 10 10.40 1.12 0.37
C GLY A 10 10.52 -0.31 -0.16
N LEU A 11 10.05 -1.27 0.63
CA LEU A 11 10.05 -2.67 0.25
C LEU A 11 9.09 -2.91 -0.93
N LEU A 12 9.36 -3.96 -1.72
CA LEU A 12 8.50 -4.35 -2.85
C LEU A 12 7.03 -4.52 -2.43
N SER A 13 6.77 -5.12 -1.26
CA SER A 13 5.42 -5.31 -0.74
C SER A 13 4.69 -3.99 -0.49
N GLU A 14 5.35 -3.04 0.16
CA GLU A 14 4.79 -1.70 0.45
C GLU A 14 4.51 -0.92 -0.84
N VAL A 15 5.49 -0.95 -1.76
CA VAL A 15 5.37 -0.30 -3.06
C VAL A 15 4.26 -0.92 -3.89
N SER A 16 4.08 -2.25 -3.86
CA SER A 16 3.04 -2.94 -4.65
C SER A 16 1.63 -2.61 -4.14
N VAL A 17 1.45 -2.49 -2.82
CA VAL A 17 0.17 -2.07 -2.21
C VAL A 17 -0.16 -0.63 -2.61
N ALA A 18 0.81 0.29 -2.44
CA ALA A 18 0.65 1.68 -2.85
C ALA A 18 0.37 1.82 -4.35
N GLN A 19 1.09 1.08 -5.18
CA GLN A 19 0.92 1.05 -6.63
C GLN A 19 -0.51 0.62 -7.01
N SER A 20 -0.98 -0.48 -6.43
CA SER A 20 -2.32 -1.03 -6.71
C SER A 20 -3.42 -0.04 -6.31
N TRP A 21 -3.30 0.56 -5.11
CA TRP A 21 -4.26 1.55 -4.63
C TRP A 21 -4.33 2.79 -5.54
N LEU A 22 -3.18 3.31 -5.95
CA LEU A 22 -3.11 4.50 -6.80
C LEU A 22 -3.63 4.22 -8.23
N ASN A 23 -3.28 3.07 -8.80
CA ASN A 23 -3.79 2.66 -10.11
C ASN A 23 -5.31 2.47 -10.09
N ALA A 24 -5.87 1.87 -9.02
CA ALA A 24 -7.31 1.72 -8.84
C ALA A 24 -8.06 3.07 -8.77
N ASN A 25 -7.37 4.12 -8.31
CA ASN A 25 -7.89 5.49 -8.25
C ASN A 25 -7.53 6.32 -9.51
N GLY A 26 -7.07 5.68 -10.58
CA GLY A 26 -6.78 6.33 -11.86
C GLY A 26 -5.50 7.17 -11.87
N ILE A 27 -4.59 6.97 -10.92
CA ILE A 27 -3.26 7.59 -10.93
C ILE A 27 -2.28 6.59 -11.53
N PRO A 28 -1.72 6.86 -12.73
CA PRO A 28 -0.72 5.99 -13.32
C PRO A 28 0.56 6.02 -12.48
N THR A 29 1.17 4.87 -12.32
CA THR A 29 2.37 4.66 -11.49
C THR A 29 3.46 3.95 -12.26
N PHE A 30 4.71 4.20 -11.90
CA PHE A 30 5.87 3.49 -12.42
C PHE A 30 6.77 3.06 -11.27
N VAL A 31 7.25 1.83 -11.29
CA VAL A 31 8.17 1.30 -10.26
C VAL A 31 9.57 1.22 -10.85
N ARG A 32 10.54 1.81 -10.15
CA ARG A 32 11.96 1.77 -10.49
C ARG A 32 12.71 1.05 -9.39
N ASP A 33 13.73 0.29 -9.76
CA ASP A 33 14.73 -0.20 -8.81
C ASP A 33 15.45 1.00 -8.18
N ALA A 34 15.38 1.10 -6.85
CA ALA A 34 15.98 2.20 -6.10
C ALA A 34 17.42 1.88 -5.73
N ASP A 35 17.64 0.68 -5.19
CA ASP A 35 18.93 0.26 -4.71
C ASP A 35 19.06 -1.28 -4.75
N PRO A 36 20.09 -1.83 -5.43
CA PRO A 36 20.26 -3.26 -5.63
C PRO A 36 20.76 -4.01 -4.38
N TYR A 37 21.23 -3.30 -3.36
CA TYR A 37 21.79 -3.90 -2.14
C TYR A 37 20.73 -4.05 -1.03
N THR A 38 19.75 -3.14 -1.00
CA THR A 38 18.63 -3.14 -0.05
C THR A 38 17.39 -3.83 -0.62
N GLY A 39 17.30 -3.99 -1.95
CA GLY A 39 16.11 -4.52 -2.62
C GLY A 39 14.93 -3.54 -2.63
N ASN A 40 15.18 -2.27 -2.27
CA ASN A 40 14.16 -1.25 -2.23
C ASN A 40 13.73 -0.84 -3.64
N LYS A 41 12.44 -0.54 -3.76
CA LYS A 41 11.80 -0.04 -4.98
C LYS A 41 11.35 1.39 -4.75
N THR A 42 11.41 2.21 -5.79
CA THR A 42 10.88 3.57 -5.81
C THR A 42 9.62 3.61 -6.66
N LEU A 43 8.55 4.15 -6.10
CA LEU A 43 7.30 4.41 -6.79
C LEU A 43 7.29 5.85 -7.32
N LEU A 44 7.07 5.99 -8.61
CA LEU A 44 6.95 7.28 -9.30
C LEU A 44 5.51 7.50 -9.79
N VAL A 45 5.12 8.77 -9.82
CA VAL A 45 3.83 9.24 -10.36
C VAL A 45 4.07 10.48 -11.25
N PRO A 46 3.14 10.83 -12.15
CA PRO A 46 3.22 12.10 -12.86
C PRO A 46 3.24 13.28 -11.87
N ALA A 47 4.08 14.28 -12.11
CA ALA A 47 4.20 15.47 -11.28
C ALA A 47 2.84 16.17 -11.08
N SER A 48 2.00 16.19 -12.11
CA SER A 48 0.63 16.74 -12.07
C SER A 48 -0.32 16.00 -11.13
N LYS A 49 0.02 14.77 -10.72
CA LYS A 49 -0.78 13.91 -9.84
C LYS A 49 -0.16 13.73 -8.46
N LEU A 50 1.03 14.30 -8.19
CA LEU A 50 1.76 14.10 -6.94
C LEU A 50 0.93 14.45 -5.69
N ALA A 51 0.25 15.60 -5.69
CA ALA A 51 -0.58 16.03 -4.56
C ALA A 51 -1.76 15.07 -4.31
N GLN A 52 -2.42 14.63 -5.39
CA GLN A 52 -3.52 13.68 -5.33
C GLN A 52 -3.04 12.31 -4.82
N ALA A 53 -1.90 11.83 -5.32
CA ALA A 53 -1.30 10.56 -4.91
C ALA A 53 -0.93 10.57 -3.42
N ARG A 54 -0.31 11.65 -2.93
CA ARG A 54 0.00 11.81 -1.50
C ARG A 54 -1.24 11.82 -0.63
N HIS A 55 -2.32 12.45 -1.09
CA HIS A 55 -3.59 12.46 -0.37
C HIS A 55 -4.17 11.03 -0.26
N LEU A 56 -4.22 10.29 -1.36
CA LEU A 56 -4.73 8.91 -1.38
C LEU A 56 -3.90 7.95 -0.52
N LEU A 57 -2.57 8.10 -0.48
CA LEU A 57 -1.72 7.27 0.38
C LEU A 57 -1.93 7.57 1.87
N ARG A 58 -2.22 8.82 2.24
CA ARG A 58 -2.60 9.14 3.63
C ARG A 58 -3.91 8.48 4.01
N LEU A 59 -4.90 8.50 3.11
CA LEU A 59 -6.18 7.84 3.34
C LEU A 59 -6.01 6.33 3.53
N LEU A 60 -5.12 5.69 2.75
CA LEU A 60 -4.77 4.29 2.89
C LEU A 60 -4.15 3.98 4.26
N ALA A 61 -3.25 4.85 4.76
CA ALA A 61 -2.62 4.67 6.07
C ALA A 61 -3.59 4.88 7.24
N THR A 62 -4.65 5.67 7.05
CA THR A 62 -5.70 5.91 8.04
C THR A 62 -6.93 5.03 7.86
N ALA A 63 -6.99 4.23 6.79
CA ALA A 63 -8.08 3.30 6.59
C ALA A 63 -8.06 2.33 7.77
N PRO A 64 -9.19 2.16 8.50
CA PRO A 64 -9.25 1.09 9.48
C PRO A 64 -8.91 -0.20 8.75
N HIS A 65 -7.92 -0.92 9.28
CA HIS A 65 -7.61 -2.27 8.85
C HIS A 65 -8.85 -3.10 9.18
N ASP A 66 -9.84 -3.14 8.28
CA ASP A 66 -10.94 -4.10 8.33
C ASP A 66 -10.37 -5.44 7.81
N GLY A 67 -9.35 -5.91 8.53
CA GLY A 67 -8.83 -7.26 8.41
C GLY A 67 -9.55 -8.08 9.46
N GLY A 68 -10.66 -8.69 9.05
CA GLY A 68 -11.40 -9.60 9.90
C GLY A 68 -10.65 -10.92 10.08
N GLU A 69 -10.43 -11.31 11.34
CA GLU A 69 -10.40 -12.65 11.97
C GLU A 69 -10.55 -12.35 13.49
N GLU A 70 -11.51 -12.84 14.28
CA GLU A 70 -11.71 -14.23 14.68
C GLU A 70 -13.21 -14.53 14.90
N GLN A 71 -13.76 -15.43 14.08
CA GLN A 71 -14.71 -16.39 14.59
C GLN A 71 -13.97 -17.28 15.60
N THR A 72 -13.87 -16.86 16.87
CA THR A 72 -13.68 -17.85 17.93
C THR A 72 -15.00 -18.59 18.05
N GLY A 73 -15.08 -19.76 17.40
CA GLY A 73 -16.05 -20.76 17.79
C GLY A 73 -15.88 -21.00 19.29
N SER A 74 -16.92 -20.75 20.06
CA SER A 74 -17.02 -21.33 21.40
C SER A 74 -17.29 -22.83 21.20
N ASP A 75 -16.22 -23.56 20.94
CA ASP A 75 -16.17 -25.01 20.99
C ASP A 75 -16.20 -25.45 22.46
N GLU A 76 -17.27 -26.15 22.80
CA GLU A 76 -17.44 -27.14 23.87
C GLU A 76 -16.66 -26.97 25.19
N GLY A 77 -17.36 -26.50 26.22
CA GLY A 77 -17.07 -26.82 27.62
C GLY A 77 -17.96 -27.97 28.11
N ILE A 78 -17.63 -29.20 27.73
CA ILE A 78 -18.10 -30.43 28.40
C ILE A 78 -17.28 -30.69 29.67
N GLY A 79 -17.95 -30.69 30.83
CA GLY A 79 -17.64 -31.56 31.97
C GLY A 79 -16.93 -30.94 33.20
N GLY A 80 -17.57 -31.09 34.37
CA GLY A 80 -16.89 -31.32 35.65
C GLY A 80 -17.28 -30.38 36.79
N GLU A 81 -18.34 -30.73 37.54
CA GLU A 81 -18.35 -31.08 38.99
C GLU A 81 -19.79 -31.17 39.52
#